data_AF-A0A938H6V6-F1
#
_entry.id   AF-A0A938H6V6-F1
#
_cell.length_a   1.000
_cell.length_b   1.000
_cell.length_c   1.000
_cell.angle_alpha   90.00
_cell.angle_beta   90.00
_cell.angle_gamma   90.00
#
_symmetry.space_group_name_H-M   'P 1'
#
loop_
_entity.id
_entity.type
_entity.pdbx_description
1 polymer ?
#
loop_
_entity_poly.entity_id
_entity_poly.type
_entity_poly.pdbx_seq_one_letter_code
_entity_poly.pdbx_strand_id
1 'polypeptide(L)'
;MPSKSAPRPPAPSDHPVRDAADALCRAAQESSHQHDRLARVLKHGLDDLELEGVAEVVDLCDGILVKATARYEMVAADGRARDEAWWRAANALWMAAREYCRRHAQSDAVATRLKKHGTKELSEISVEYELELSARMALRQALAGYLAIRPEAA
;
A
#
# COMPACT_ATOMS: atom_id res chain seq x y z
N MET A 1 -25.98 -18.02 -18.41
CA MET A 1 -25.46 -17.14 -17.34
C MET A 1 -24.52 -17.97 -16.47
N PRO A 2 -23.19 -17.86 -16.58
CA PRO A 2 -22.30 -18.56 -15.66
C PRO A 2 -22.45 -17.95 -14.26
N SER A 3 -22.79 -18.79 -13.28
CA SER A 3 -22.89 -18.41 -11.88
C SER A 3 -21.53 -17.91 -11.40
N LYS A 4 -21.45 -16.64 -10.95
CA LYS A 4 -20.29 -16.12 -10.20
C LYS A 4 -20.26 -16.86 -8.86
N SER A 5 -19.68 -18.04 -8.84
CA SER A 5 -19.32 -18.73 -7.60
C SER A 5 -18.40 -17.80 -6.80
N ALA A 6 -18.86 -17.34 -5.65
CA ALA A 6 -18.03 -16.59 -4.73
C ALA A 6 -16.74 -17.38 -4.45
N PRO A 7 -15.58 -16.71 -4.39
CA PRO A 7 -14.33 -17.38 -4.08
C PRO A 7 -14.47 -18.14 -2.75
N ARG A 8 -14.10 -19.42 -2.76
CA ARG A 8 -14.15 -20.29 -1.58
C ARG A 8 -13.30 -19.65 -0.47
N PRO A 9 -13.82 -19.50 0.76
CA PRO A 9 -13.00 -19.00 1.86
C PRO A 9 -11.80 -19.95 2.05
N PRO A 10 -10.58 -19.42 2.20
CA PRO A 10 -9.41 -20.23 2.43
C PRO A 10 -9.57 -21.01 3.74
N ALA A 11 -8.99 -22.21 3.80
CA ALA A 11 -8.93 -22.98 5.04
C ALA A 11 -8.25 -22.15 6.14
N PRO A 12 -8.66 -22.29 7.41
CA PRO A 12 -8.00 -21.63 8.53
C PRO A 12 -6.53 -22.05 8.57
N SER A 13 -5.64 -21.06 8.63
CA SER A 13 -4.19 -21.25 8.68
C SER A 13 -3.73 -21.52 10.10
N ASP A 14 -2.69 -22.36 10.24
CA ASP A 14 -1.98 -22.56 11.51
C ASP A 14 -1.17 -21.32 11.95
N HIS A 15 -0.94 -20.38 11.03
CA HIS A 15 -0.15 -19.17 11.25
C HIS A 15 -0.85 -17.90 10.74
N PRO A 16 -2.03 -17.54 11.27
CA PRO A 16 -2.88 -16.49 10.69
C PRO A 16 -2.21 -15.10 10.67
N VAL A 17 -1.42 -14.77 11.70
CA VAL A 17 -0.68 -13.49 11.76
C VAL A 17 0.41 -13.42 10.68
N ARG A 18 1.12 -14.53 10.47
CA ARG A 18 2.19 -14.63 9.48
C ARG A 18 1.62 -14.54 8.07
N ASP A 19 0.51 -15.23 7.80
CA ASP A 19 -0.14 -15.15 6.50
C ASP A 19 -0.68 -13.75 6.19
N ALA A 20 -1.19 -13.05 7.22
CA ALA A 20 -1.59 -11.65 7.08
C ALA A 20 -0.39 -10.73 6.82
N ALA A 21 0.75 -10.97 7.47
CA ALA A 21 1.99 -10.23 7.23
C ALA A 21 2.52 -10.45 5.80
N ASP A 22 2.52 -11.69 5.31
CA ASP A 22 2.95 -12.01 3.95
C ASP A 22 1.98 -11.41 2.91
N ALA A 23 0.67 -11.41 3.18
CA ALA A 23 -0.30 -10.72 2.33
C ALA A 23 -0.07 -9.20 2.29
N LEU A 24 0.24 -8.59 3.43
CA LEU A 24 0.61 -7.18 3.52
C LEU A 24 1.91 -6.89 2.75
N CYS A 25 2.91 -7.76 2.85
CA CYS A 25 4.16 -7.66 2.10
C CYS A 25 3.91 -7.63 0.59
N ARG A 26 3.17 -8.60 0.06
CA ARG A 26 2.83 -8.64 -1.38
C ARG A 26 2.04 -7.41 -1.83
N ALA A 27 1.09 -6.95 -1.02
CA ALA A 27 0.32 -5.75 -1.33
C ALA A 27 1.20 -4.49 -1.37
N ALA A 28 2.12 -4.33 -0.41
CA ALA A 28 3.05 -3.20 -0.35
C ALA A 28 4.06 -3.22 -1.51
N GLN A 29 4.54 -4.40 -1.89
CA GLN A 29 5.42 -4.60 -3.04
C GLN A 29 4.72 -4.24 -4.35
N GLU A 30 3.48 -4.71 -4.54
CA GLU A 30 2.73 -4.44 -5.76
C GLU A 30 2.33 -2.97 -5.88
N SER A 31 1.85 -2.34 -4.79
CA SER A 31 1.63 -0.88 -4.75
C SER A 31 2.92 -0.12 -5.13
N SER A 32 4.05 -0.44 -4.51
CA SER A 32 5.33 0.18 -4.84
C SER A 32 5.74 0.01 -6.30
N HIS A 33 5.49 -1.17 -6.88
CA HIS A 33 5.81 -1.47 -8.27
C HIS A 33 4.93 -0.69 -9.25
N GLN A 34 3.63 -0.61 -9.01
CA GLN A 34 2.72 0.13 -9.89
C GLN A 34 2.97 1.64 -9.81
N HIS A 35 3.35 2.15 -8.64
CA HIS A 35 3.82 3.53 -8.50
C HIS A 35 5.11 3.81 -9.29
N ASP A 36 6.07 2.88 -9.30
CA ASP A 36 7.27 3.00 -10.13
C ASP A 36 6.90 2.95 -11.63
N ARG A 37 5.88 2.18 -12.00
CA ARG A 37 5.35 2.11 -13.38
C ARG A 37 4.71 3.43 -13.79
N LEU A 38 3.86 4.01 -12.95
CA LEU A 38 3.24 5.32 -13.19
C LEU A 38 4.30 6.41 -13.38
N ALA A 39 5.34 6.42 -12.54
CA ALA A 39 6.44 7.37 -12.67
C ALA A 39 7.19 7.25 -14.02
N ARG A 40 7.34 6.02 -14.56
CA ARG A 40 7.93 5.82 -15.89
C ARG A 40 7.03 6.34 -16.99
N VAL A 41 5.72 6.08 -16.93
CA VAL A 41 4.73 6.55 -17.91
C VAL A 41 4.72 8.09 -17.97
N LEU A 42 4.66 8.74 -16.81
CA LEU A 42 4.74 10.21 -16.70
C LEU A 42 6.03 10.77 -17.31
N LYS A 43 7.17 10.11 -17.08
CA LYS A 43 8.47 10.54 -17.63
C LYS A 43 8.54 10.44 -19.15
N HIS A 44 7.86 9.44 -19.75
CA HIS A 44 7.89 9.21 -21.19
C HIS A 44 6.88 10.06 -21.96
N GLY A 45 5.98 10.79 -21.28
CA GLY A 45 4.98 11.64 -21.93
C GLY A 45 4.02 10.85 -22.81
N LEU A 46 3.65 9.64 -22.36
CA LEU A 46 2.79 8.72 -23.09
C LEU A 46 1.34 9.24 -23.17
N ASP A 47 0.55 8.60 -24.04
CA ASP A 47 -0.84 8.95 -24.34
C ASP A 47 -1.74 8.96 -23.09
N ASP A 48 -2.74 9.84 -23.08
CA ASP A 48 -3.64 10.05 -21.93
C ASP A 48 -4.35 8.76 -21.51
N LEU A 49 -4.68 7.87 -22.47
CA LEU A 49 -5.33 6.59 -22.19
C LEU A 49 -4.41 5.62 -21.43
N GLU A 50 -3.11 5.62 -21.75
CA GLU A 50 -2.15 4.80 -21.01
C GLU A 50 -1.93 5.34 -19.60
N LEU A 51 -1.86 6.66 -19.46
CA LEU A 51 -1.74 7.32 -18.16
C LEU A 51 -2.95 6.99 -17.26
N GLU A 52 -4.17 7.14 -17.79
CA GLU A 52 -5.42 6.84 -17.08
C GLU A 52 -5.46 5.37 -16.65
N GLY A 53 -5.22 4.44 -17.58
CA GLY A 53 -5.24 3.00 -17.26
C GLY A 53 -4.17 2.58 -16.23
N VAL A 54 -3.01 3.24 -16.21
CA VAL A 54 -1.97 2.96 -15.21
C VAL A 54 -2.32 3.57 -13.86
N ALA A 55 -2.91 4.76 -13.83
CA ALA A 55 -3.41 5.38 -12.60
C ALA A 55 -4.51 4.51 -11.95
N GLU A 56 -5.46 3.97 -12.72
CA GLU A 56 -6.48 3.06 -12.20
C GLU A 56 -5.90 1.80 -11.55
N VAL A 57 -4.81 1.27 -12.11
CA VAL A 57 -4.10 0.11 -11.53
C VAL A 57 -3.44 0.47 -10.21
N VAL A 58 -2.82 1.66 -10.12
CA VAL A 58 -2.24 2.17 -8.87
C VAL A 58 -3.31 2.27 -7.79
N ASP A 59 -4.46 2.89 -8.09
CA ASP A 59 -5.57 3.05 -7.14
C ASP A 59 -6.09 1.69 -6.64
N LEU A 60 -6.18 0.70 -7.53
CA LEU A 60 -6.59 -0.66 -7.16
C LEU A 60 -5.59 -1.29 -6.20
N CYS A 61 -4.29 -1.16 -6.47
CA CYS A 61 -3.22 -1.71 -5.63
C CYS A 61 -3.15 -1.03 -4.26
N ASP A 62 -3.34 0.29 -4.20
CA ASP A 62 -3.41 1.03 -2.95
C ASP A 62 -4.67 0.64 -2.15
N GLY A 63 -5.80 0.42 -2.82
CA GLY A 63 -7.00 -0.16 -2.22
C GLY A 63 -6.79 -1.57 -1.63
N ILE A 64 -5.95 -2.40 -2.25
CA ILE A 64 -5.57 -3.71 -1.72
C ILE A 64 -4.64 -3.54 -0.50
N LEU A 65 -3.68 -2.62 -0.57
CA LEU A 65 -2.77 -2.32 0.54
C LEU A 65 -3.53 -1.85 1.80
N VAL A 66 -4.54 -0.99 1.64
CA VAL A 66 -5.43 -0.57 2.75
C VAL A 66 -6.11 -1.79 3.39
N LYS A 67 -6.70 -2.68 2.58
CA LYS A 67 -7.38 -3.89 3.06
C LYS A 67 -6.42 -4.85 3.76
N ALA A 68 -5.22 -5.05 3.22
CA ALA A 68 -4.19 -5.90 3.81
C ALA A 68 -3.69 -5.34 5.14
N THR A 69 -3.50 -4.01 5.23
CA THR A 69 -3.10 -3.30 6.45
C THR A 69 -4.14 -3.49 7.56
N ALA A 70 -5.42 -3.29 7.25
CA ALA A 70 -6.52 -3.50 8.20
C ALA A 70 -6.65 -4.97 8.64
N ARG A 71 -6.48 -5.91 7.70
CA ARG A 71 -6.49 -7.34 8.01
C ARG A 71 -5.36 -7.73 8.95
N TYR A 72 -4.14 -7.24 8.70
CA TYR A 72 -3.01 -7.50 9.59
C TYR A 72 -3.28 -6.96 11.00
N GLU A 73 -3.76 -5.73 11.13
CA GLU A 73 -4.11 -5.12 12.42
C GLU A 73 -5.11 -5.97 13.21
N MET A 74 -6.20 -6.40 12.55
CA MET A 74 -7.22 -7.26 13.15
C MET A 74 -6.64 -8.58 13.65
N VAL A 75 -5.86 -9.27 12.81
CA VAL A 75 -5.33 -10.60 13.15
C VAL A 75 -4.17 -10.53 14.17
N ALA A 76 -3.35 -9.48 14.08
CA ALA A 76 -2.24 -9.25 15.00
C ALA A 76 -2.71 -8.84 16.40
N ALA A 77 -3.88 -8.20 16.54
CA ALA A 77 -4.47 -7.85 17.83
C ALA A 77 -4.80 -9.09 18.68
N ASP A 78 -5.24 -10.19 18.04
CA ASP A 78 -5.54 -11.47 18.70
C ASP A 78 -4.28 -12.35 18.86
N GLY A 79 -3.22 -12.02 18.13
CA GLY A 79 -1.98 -12.78 18.06
C GLY A 79 -1.09 -12.63 19.29
N ARG A 80 -0.67 -13.76 19.87
CA ARG A 80 0.41 -13.83 20.87
C ARG A 80 1.68 -14.41 20.23
N ALA A 81 2.24 -13.78 19.21
CA ALA A 81 3.63 -14.07 18.91
C ALA A 81 4.49 -13.52 20.07
N ARG A 82 5.64 -14.12 20.36
CA ARG A 82 6.53 -13.64 21.44
C ARG A 82 7.85 -13.27 20.79
N ASP A 83 8.10 -11.97 20.64
CA ASP A 83 9.40 -11.38 20.27
C ASP A 83 10.15 -12.06 19.10
N GLU A 84 9.42 -12.49 18.08
CA GLU A 84 10.04 -13.06 16.88
C GLU A 84 10.51 -11.94 15.95
N ALA A 85 11.71 -12.08 15.40
CA ALA A 85 12.32 -11.07 14.54
C ALA A 85 11.44 -10.74 13.31
N TRP A 86 10.81 -11.75 12.71
CA TRP A 86 9.87 -11.55 11.59
C TRP A 86 8.64 -10.75 12.02
N TRP A 87 8.16 -10.90 13.26
CA TRP A 87 6.98 -10.18 13.73
C TRP A 87 7.29 -8.71 14.02
N ARG A 88 8.48 -8.42 14.55
CA ARG A 88 8.97 -7.03 14.65
C ARG A 88 9.09 -6.36 13.28
N ALA A 89 9.60 -7.08 12.28
CA ALA A 89 9.66 -6.57 10.91
C ALA A 89 8.26 -6.41 10.28
N ALA A 90 7.33 -7.34 10.52
CA ALA A 90 5.94 -7.22 10.08
C ALA A 90 5.23 -6.01 10.71
N ASN A 91 5.46 -5.76 12.00
CA ASN A 91 4.93 -4.57 12.69
C ASN A 91 5.52 -3.26 12.13
N ALA A 92 6.82 -3.24 11.81
CA ALA A 92 7.43 -2.10 11.14
C ALA A 92 6.82 -1.85 9.76
N LEU A 93 6.61 -2.92 8.97
CA LEU A 93 5.94 -2.86 7.68
C LEU A 93 4.50 -2.35 7.81
N TRP A 94 3.74 -2.85 8.78
CA TRP A 94 2.38 -2.41 9.06
C TRP A 94 2.30 -0.93 9.43
N MET A 95 3.18 -0.46 10.32
CA MET A 95 3.22 0.95 10.71
C MET A 95 3.52 1.86 9.51
N ALA A 96 4.47 1.46 8.65
CA ALA A 96 4.80 2.20 7.45
C ALA A 96 3.65 2.19 6.42
N ALA A 97 2.99 1.05 6.23
CA ALA A 97 1.84 0.92 5.34
C ALA A 97 0.65 1.76 5.82
N ARG A 98 0.39 1.77 7.13
CA ARG A 98 -0.67 2.58 7.74
C ARG A 98 -0.42 4.08 7.56
N GLU A 99 0.81 4.53 7.77
CA GLU A 99 1.17 5.94 7.56
C GLU A 99 1.07 6.31 6.07
N TYR A 100 1.54 5.46 5.16
CA TYR A 100 1.37 5.67 3.72
C TYR A 100 -0.10 5.79 3.34
N CYS A 101 -0.95 4.83 3.71
CA CYS A 101 -2.39 4.86 3.41
C CYS A 101 -3.06 6.14 3.94
N ARG A 102 -2.66 6.58 5.14
CA ARG A 102 -3.17 7.82 5.75
C ARG A 102 -2.76 9.05 4.96
N ARG A 103 -1.50 9.12 4.50
CA ARG A 103 -0.97 10.24 3.69
C ARG A 103 -1.60 10.28 2.31
N HIS A 104 -1.70 9.13 1.65
CA HIS A 104 -2.34 8.99 0.34
C HIS A 104 -3.79 9.50 0.37
N ALA A 105 -4.58 9.06 1.35
CA ALA A 105 -5.95 9.56 1.53
C ALA A 105 -6.03 11.08 1.83
N GLN A 106 -5.00 11.65 2.47
CA GLN A 106 -4.92 13.10 2.71
C GLN A 106 -4.59 13.86 1.43
N SER A 107 -3.60 13.40 0.66
CA SER A 107 -3.25 13.96 -0.65
C SER A 107 -4.45 13.97 -1.59
N ASP A 108 -5.19 12.86 -1.68
CA ASP A 108 -6.41 12.76 -2.50
C ASP A 108 -7.49 13.74 -2.05
N ALA A 109 -7.71 13.87 -0.74
CA ALA A 109 -8.68 14.80 -0.19
C ALA A 109 -8.31 16.26 -0.50
N VAL A 110 -7.01 16.61 -0.46
CA VAL A 110 -6.54 17.95 -0.81
C VAL A 110 -6.66 18.19 -2.31
N ALA A 111 -6.28 17.22 -3.15
CA ALA A 111 -6.40 17.30 -4.60
C ALA A 111 -7.85 17.49 -5.06
N THR A 112 -8.80 16.76 -4.47
CA THR A 112 -10.23 16.83 -4.83
C THR A 112 -10.95 18.08 -4.32
N ARG A 113 -10.53 18.65 -3.18
CA ARG A 113 -11.15 19.85 -2.59
C ARG A 113 -10.90 21.13 -3.42
N LEU A 114 -9.86 21.15 -4.23
CA LEU A 114 -9.33 22.36 -4.84
C LEU A 114 -9.88 22.57 -6.26
N LYS A 115 -11.10 23.13 -6.34
CA LYS A 115 -11.74 23.52 -7.61
C LYS A 115 -11.19 24.82 -8.23
N LYS A 116 -10.35 25.59 -7.51
CA LYS A 116 -9.69 26.82 -7.98
C LYS A 116 -8.26 26.87 -7.43
N HIS A 117 -7.27 26.80 -8.30
CA HIS A 117 -5.85 26.74 -7.96
C HIS A 117 -5.29 28.14 -7.66
N GLY A 118 -5.24 28.54 -6.39
CA GLY A 118 -4.41 29.65 -5.93
C GLY A 118 -3.01 29.18 -5.53
N THR A 119 -2.05 30.10 -5.42
CA THR A 119 -0.66 29.77 -5.08
C THR A 119 -0.52 29.09 -3.71
N LYS A 120 -1.37 29.47 -2.75
CA LYS A 120 -1.37 28.88 -1.41
C LYS A 120 -1.82 27.42 -1.45
N GLU A 121 -2.89 27.15 -2.19
CA GLU A 121 -3.48 25.84 -2.39
C GLU A 121 -2.53 24.89 -3.12
N LEU A 122 -1.80 25.40 -4.13
CA LEU A 122 -0.74 24.65 -4.81
C LEU A 122 0.44 24.32 -3.87
N SER A 123 0.80 25.25 -2.97
CA SER A 123 1.83 24.98 -1.96
C SER A 123 1.38 23.92 -0.95
N GLU A 124 0.11 23.93 -0.53
CA GLU A 124 -0.46 22.91 0.35
C GLU A 124 -0.44 21.53 -0.31
N ILE A 125 -0.81 21.43 -1.59
CA ILE A 125 -0.70 20.20 -2.38
C ILE A 125 0.74 19.68 -2.43
N SER A 126 1.72 20.56 -2.70
CA SER A 126 3.13 20.16 -2.80
C SER A 126 3.64 19.55 -1.49
N VAL A 127 3.29 20.15 -0.36
CA VAL A 127 3.72 19.65 0.96
C VAL A 127 3.10 18.28 1.25
N GLU A 128 1.81 18.08 0.99
CA GLU A 128 1.18 16.77 1.23
C GLU A 128 1.77 15.68 0.33
N TYR A 129 2.03 15.98 -0.94
CA TYR A 129 2.72 15.04 -1.83
C TYR A 129 4.14 14.69 -1.34
N GLU A 130 4.91 15.66 -0.85
CA GLU A 130 6.25 15.37 -0.27
C GLU A 130 6.16 14.44 0.95
N LEU A 131 5.13 14.61 1.79
CA LEU A 131 4.89 13.77 2.96
C LEU A 131 4.45 12.36 2.55
N GLU A 132 3.59 12.23 1.54
CA GLU A 132 3.20 10.94 0.96
C GLU A 132 4.40 10.21 0.35
N LEU A 133 5.23 10.90 -0.43
CA LEU A 133 6.45 10.34 -1.00
C LEU A 133 7.40 9.84 0.08
N SER A 134 7.57 10.60 1.16
CA SER A 134 8.38 10.21 2.31
C SER A 134 7.82 8.96 3.00
N ALA A 135 6.51 8.87 3.18
CA ALA A 135 5.86 7.68 3.73
C ALA A 135 6.02 6.46 2.82
N ARG A 136 5.92 6.64 1.50
CA ARG A 136 6.15 5.57 0.51
C ARG A 136 7.60 5.08 0.53
N MET A 137 8.57 5.98 0.71
CA MET A 137 9.97 5.58 0.89
C MET A 137 10.18 4.76 2.16
N ALA A 138 9.55 5.14 3.28
CA ALA A 138 9.58 4.37 4.51
C ALA A 138 8.93 2.98 4.35
N LEU A 139 7.82 2.90 3.61
CA LEU A 139 7.17 1.64 3.26
C LEU A 139 8.12 0.70 2.50
N ARG A 140 8.84 1.22 1.50
CA ARG A 140 9.84 0.44 0.74
C ARG A 140 11.00 -0.05 1.62
N GLN A 141 11.48 0.78 2.54
CA GLN A 141 12.52 0.38 3.49
C GLN A 141 12.05 -0.73 4.43
N ALA A 142 10.83 -0.61 4.97
CA ALA A 142 10.24 -1.62 5.84
C ALA A 142 9.95 -2.93 5.09
N LEU A 143 9.49 -2.84 3.84
CA LEU A 143 9.30 -3.99 2.94
C LEU A 143 10.61 -4.76 2.73
N ALA A 144 11.70 -4.05 2.40
CA ALA A 144 13.01 -4.67 2.25
C ALA A 144 13.48 -5.34 3.55
N GLY A 145 13.23 -4.71 4.70
CA GLY A 145 13.52 -5.28 6.01
C GLY A 145 12.73 -6.56 6.31
N TYR A 146 11.46 -6.63 5.92
CA TYR A 146 10.64 -7.84 6.07
C TYR A 146 11.11 -8.96 5.13
N LEU A 147 11.32 -8.66 3.85
CA LEU A 147 11.79 -9.62 2.84
C LEU A 147 13.18 -10.19 3.14
N ALA A 148 14.06 -9.43 3.81
CA ALA A 148 15.36 -9.93 4.26
C ALA A 148 15.24 -11.08 5.27
N ILE A 149 14.17 -11.12 6.06
CA ILE A 149 13.89 -12.17 7.05
C ILE A 149 13.00 -13.26 6.45
N ARG A 150 12.07 -12.88 5.58
CA ARG A 150 11.04 -13.74 4.96
C ARG A 150 11.05 -13.61 3.42
N PRO A 151 12.05 -14.16 2.72
CA PRO A 151 12.08 -14.11 1.25
C PRO A 151 10.88 -14.82 0.59
N GLU A 152 10.33 -15.83 1.24
CA GLU A 152 9.15 -16.60 0.78
C GLU A 152 7.84 -15.81 0.78
N ALA A 153 7.84 -14.60 1.35
CA ALA A 153 6.68 -13.72 1.38
C ALA A 153 6.49 -12.92 0.08
N ALA A 154 7.51 -12.85 -0.78
CA ALA A 154 7.44 -12.18 -2.08
C ALA A 154 6.44 -12.84 -3.05
#